data_AF-A0A1H0SYK5-F1
#
_entry.id   AF-A0A1H0SYK5-F1
#
_cell.length_a   1.000
_cell.length_b   1.000
_cell.length_c   1.000
_cell.angle_alpha   90.00
_cell.angle_beta   90.00
_cell.angle_gamma   90.00
#
_symmetry.space_group_name_H-M   'P 1'
#
loop_
_entity.id
_entity.type
_entity.pdbx_description
1 polymer ?
#
loop_
_entity_poly.entity_id
_entity_poly.type
_entity_poly.pdbx_seq_one_letter_code
_entity_poly.pdbx_strand_id
1 'polypeptide(L)'
;MNIETITNLFFIFLLIVGVISFFVGVGFMRIFKNYKTGFLALFGLSFLLNVILFEWYQSALLEIAIGTIPIVFTHLFAIVLYFIYLIISWFVLRRINKQNLLTNSG
;
A
#
# COMPACT_ATOMS: atom_id res chain seq x y z
N MET A 1 -21.75 9.84 9.27
CA MET A 1 -21.30 9.25 7.98
C MET A 1 -21.85 7.82 7.93
N ASN A 2 -22.38 7.35 6.80
CA ASN A 2 -22.92 5.99 6.72
C ASN A 2 -21.79 4.97 6.59
N ILE A 3 -22.08 3.71 6.93
CA ILE A 3 -21.12 2.60 6.91
C ILE A 3 -20.49 2.46 5.52
N GLU A 4 -21.32 2.48 4.48
CA GLU A 4 -20.89 2.39 3.08
C GLU A 4 -19.90 3.51 2.71
N THR A 5 -20.14 4.73 3.21
CA THR A 5 -19.28 5.87 2.95
C THR A 5 -17.91 5.69 3.61
N ILE A 6 -17.85 5.19 4.85
CA ILE A 6 -16.58 4.93 5.56
C ILE A 6 -15.80 3.81 4.88
N THR A 7 -16.48 2.73 4.51
CA THR A 7 -15.85 1.61 3.79
C THR A 7 -15.32 2.04 2.43
N ASN A 8 -16.06 2.84 1.66
CA ASN A 8 -15.59 3.39 0.40
C ASN A 8 -14.39 4.33 0.59
N LEU A 9 -14.44 5.21 1.60
CA LEU A 9 -13.31 6.09 1.94
C LEU A 9 -12.07 5.29 2.29
N PHE A 10 -12.23 4.22 3.07
CA PHE A 10 -11.14 3.32 3.45
C PHE A 10 -10.45 2.73 2.21
N PHE A 11 -11.22 2.22 1.25
CA PHE A 11 -10.65 1.68 0.01
C PHE A 11 -10.00 2.75 -0.87
N ILE A 12 -10.58 3.96 -0.93
CA ILE A 12 -9.97 5.09 -1.64
C ILE A 12 -8.62 5.46 -1.01
N PHE A 13 -8.56 5.58 0.31
CA PHE A 13 -7.32 5.87 1.02
C PHE A 13 -6.32 4.73 0.88
N LEU A 14 -6.75 3.46 0.93
CA LEU A 14 -5.88 2.31 0.70
C LEU A 14 -5.21 2.38 -0.68
N LEU A 15 -5.97 2.77 -1.71
CA LEU A 15 -5.46 2.97 -3.06
C LEU A 15 -4.46 4.14 -3.10
N ILE A 16 -4.78 5.28 -2.49
CA ILE A 16 -3.91 6.46 -2.43
C ILE A 16 -2.59 6.12 -1.72
N VAL A 17 -2.66 5.43 -0.58
CA VAL A 17 -1.49 4.94 0.18
C VAL A 17 -0.61 4.05 -0.71
N GLY A 18 -1.22 3.12 -1.44
CA GLY A 18 -0.51 2.27 -2.38
C GLY A 18 0.21 3.06 -3.47
N VAL A 19 -0.49 4.01 -4.12
CA VAL A 19 0.10 4.84 -5.17
C VAL A 19 1.27 5.68 -4.64
N ILE A 20 1.10 6.37 -3.51
CA ILE A 20 2.15 7.20 -2.91
C ILE A 20 3.36 6.33 -2.53
N SER A 21 3.12 5.20 -1.88
CA SER A 21 4.19 4.28 -1.46
C SER A 21 4.96 3.72 -2.65
N PHE A 22 4.26 3.44 -3.75
CA PHE A 22 4.88 3.00 -4.99
C PHE A 22 5.84 4.05 -5.57
N PHE A 23 5.37 5.30 -5.68
CA PHE A 23 6.21 6.39 -6.18
C PHE A 23 7.43 6.66 -5.30
N VAL A 24 7.27 6.62 -3.98
CA VAL A 24 8.40 6.74 -3.04
C VAL A 24 9.39 5.59 -3.23
N GLY A 25 8.90 4.35 -3.36
CA GLY A 25 9.74 3.18 -3.65
C GLY A 25 10.55 3.30 -4.93
N VAL A 26 9.91 3.78 -6.01
CA VAL A 26 10.58 4.05 -7.29
C VAL A 26 11.62 5.17 -7.16
N GLY A 27 11.30 6.24 -6.41
CA GLY A 27 12.24 7.33 -6.14
C GLY A 27 13.50 6.84 -5.42
N PHE A 28 13.34 6.11 -4.32
CA PHE A 28 14.44 5.50 -3.59
C PHE A 28 15.23 4.50 -4.44
N MET A 29 14.55 3.67 -5.25
CA MET A 29 15.23 2.76 -6.17
C MET A 29 16.15 3.50 -7.14
N ARG A 30 15.70 4.63 -7.71
CA ARG A 30 16.51 5.43 -8.65
C ARG A 30 17.73 6.06 -7.96
N ILE A 31 17.56 6.57 -6.75
CA ILE A 31 18.63 7.21 -5.98
C ILE A 31 19.72 6.19 -5.61
N PHE A 32 19.33 5.04 -5.07
CA PHE A 32 20.27 4.03 -4.58
C PHE A 32 20.69 3.01 -5.65
N LYS A 33 20.17 3.12 -6.88
CA LYS A 33 20.35 2.16 -8.00
C LYS A 33 20.12 0.69 -7.60
N ASN A 34 19.31 0.48 -6.56
CA ASN A 34 19.08 -0.82 -5.96
C ASN A 34 17.59 -1.03 -5.72
N TYR A 35 17.01 -1.98 -6.46
CA TYR A 35 15.59 -2.33 -6.36
C TYR A 35 15.20 -2.87 -4.98
N LYS A 36 16.14 -3.52 -4.25
CA LYS A 36 15.86 -4.02 -2.90
C LYS A 36 15.64 -2.88 -1.92
N THR A 37 16.45 -1.82 -2.01
CA THR A 37 16.33 -0.63 -1.16
C THR A 37 15.04 0.13 -1.46
N GLY A 38 14.69 0.28 -2.75
CA GLY A 38 13.40 0.88 -3.14
C GLY A 38 12.19 0.09 -2.68
N PHE A 39 12.25 -1.25 -2.74
CA PHE A 39 11.20 -2.10 -2.21
C PHE A 39 11.09 -2.01 -0.69
N LEU A 40 12.21 -1.93 0.03
CA LEU A 40 12.21 -1.79 1.49
C LEU A 40 11.60 -0.45 1.93
N ALA A 41 11.92 0.63 1.23
CA ALA A 41 11.32 1.95 1.46
C ALA A 41 9.80 1.95 1.19
N LEU A 42 9.37 1.32 0.08
CA LEU A 42 7.96 1.13 -0.25
C LEU A 42 7.25 0.32 0.83
N PHE A 43 7.83 -0.81 1.24
CA PHE A 43 7.26 -1.69 2.26
C PHE A 43 7.12 -0.97 3.59
N GLY A 44 8.17 -0.31 4.05
CA GLY A 44 8.16 0.42 5.32
C GLY A 44 7.12 1.55 5.33
N LEU A 45 7.09 2.38 4.28
CA LEU A 45 6.14 3.48 4.19
C LEU A 45 4.70 2.96 4.05
N SER A 46 4.47 2.01 3.16
CA SER A 46 3.15 1.40 2.96
C SER A 46 2.62 0.75 4.22
N PHE A 47 3.48 0.06 4.97
CA PHE A 47 3.10 -0.58 6.23
C PHE A 47 2.67 0.46 7.26
N LEU A 48 3.48 1.51 7.47
CA LEU A 48 3.17 2.59 8.40
C LEU A 48 1.84 3.28 8.06
N LEU A 49 1.62 3.63 6.79
CA LEU A 49 0.39 4.28 6.36
C LEU A 49 -0.83 3.34 6.46
N ASN A 50 -0.64 2.03 6.22
CA ASN A 50 -1.72 1.06 6.42
C ASN A 50 -2.12 0.95 7.88
N VAL A 51 -1.15 0.88 8.82
CA VAL A 51 -1.45 0.84 10.27
C VAL A 51 -2.26 2.06 10.70
N ILE A 52 -1.85 3.26 10.29
CA ILE A 52 -2.58 4.51 10.57
C ILE A 52 -4.00 4.46 9.99
N LEU A 53 -4.13 3.95 8.75
CA LEU A 53 -5.42 3.84 8.07
C LEU A 53 -6.36 2.85 8.78
N PHE A 54 -5.83 1.75 9.31
CA PHE A 54 -6.58 0.78 10.08
C PHE A 54 -7.07 1.35 11.41
N GLU A 55 -6.21 2.06 12.16
CA GLU A 55 -6.62 2.72 13.40
C GLU A 55 -7.72 3.76 13.16
N TRP A 56 -7.58 4.55 12.08
CA TRP A 56 -8.61 5.50 11.68
C TRP A 56 -9.93 4.81 11.33
N TYR A 57 -9.89 3.74 10.53
CA TYR A 57 -11.08 2.99 10.13
C TYR A 57 -11.80 2.36 11.32
N GLN A 58 -11.05 1.75 12.24
CA GLN A 58 -11.62 1.18 13.46
C GLN A 58 -12.29 2.25 14.33
N SER A 59 -11.64 3.41 14.49
CA SER A 59 -12.19 4.54 15.24
C SER A 59 -13.49 5.06 14.60
N ALA A 60 -13.50 5.21 13.27
CA ALA A 60 -14.67 5.69 12.53
C ALA A 60 -15.87 4.72 12.60
N LEU A 61 -15.63 3.41 12.73
CA LEU A 61 -16.70 2.42 12.83
C LEU A 61 -17.23 2.22 14.26
N LEU A 62 -16.39 2.43 15.28
CA LEU A 62 -16.82 2.44 16.69
C LEU A 62 -17.79 3.59 16.98
N GLU A 63 -17.63 4.74 16.31
CA GLU A 63 -18.50 5.90 16.45
C GLU A 63 -19.95 5.65 15.99
N ILE A 64 -20.17 4.62 15.16
CA ILE A 64 -21.48 4.25 14.60
C ILE A 64 -22.03 2.93 15.18
N ALA A 65 -21.44 2.44 16.27
CA ALA A 65 -21.89 1.25 17.00
C ALA A 65 -22.09 0.00 16.12
N ILE A 66 -21.17 -0.24 15.20
CA ILE A 66 -21.24 -1.39 14.29
C ILE A 66 -20.63 -2.60 14.99
N GLY A 67 -21.28 -3.76 14.86
CA GLY A 67 -20.74 -5.03 15.36
C GLY A 67 -19.37 -5.37 14.74
N THR A 68 -18.63 -6.26 15.38
CA THR A 68 -17.22 -6.56 15.01
C THR A 68 -17.06 -7.29 13.66
N ILE A 69 -18.13 -7.91 13.15
CA ILE A 69 -18.08 -8.83 11.99
C ILE A 69 -17.71 -8.12 10.66
N PRO A 70 -18.34 -6.99 10.27
CA PRO A 70 -17.97 -6.27 9.05
C PRO A 70 -16.54 -5.72 9.10
N ILE A 71 -16.06 -5.35 10.30
CA ILE A 71 -14.70 -4.84 10.52
C ILE A 71 -13.67 -5.90 10.13
N VAL A 72 -13.82 -7.12 10.66
CA VAL A 72 -12.88 -8.22 10.42
C VAL A 72 -12.83 -8.61 8.94
N PHE A 73 -13.98 -8.62 8.26
CA PHE A 73 -14.05 -8.98 6.84
C PHE A 73 -13.32 -7.95 5.95
N THR A 74 -13.54 -6.65 6.19
CA THR A 74 -12.83 -5.59 5.46
C THR A 74 -11.32 -5.64 5.71
N HIS A 75 -10.89 -5.93 6.95
CA HIS A 75 -9.47 -6.07 7.29
C HIS A 75 -8.83 -7.25 6.55
N LEU A 76 -9.46 -8.42 6.57
CA LEU A 76 -8.95 -9.60 5.84
C LEU A 76 -8.82 -9.32 4.35
N PHE A 77 -9.82 -8.67 3.75
CA PHE A 77 -9.76 -8.29 2.35
C PHE A 77 -8.63 -7.29 2.05
N ALA A 78 -8.44 -6.28 2.90
CA ALA A 78 -7.35 -5.30 2.76
C ALA A 78 -5.96 -5.95 2.88
N ILE A 79 -5.80 -6.91 3.80
CA ILE A 79 -4.55 -7.68 3.96
C ILE A 79 -4.24 -8.47 2.69
N VAL A 80 -5.23 -9.18 2.13
CA VAL A 80 -5.05 -9.92 0.87
C VAL A 80 -4.66 -8.97 -0.27
N LEU A 81 -5.33 -7.82 -0.38
CA LEU A 81 -4.99 -6.78 -1.36
C LEU A 81 -3.56 -6.28 -1.18
N TYR A 82 -3.13 -6.07 0.07
CA TYR A 82 -1.79 -5.60 0.38
C TYR A 82 -0.71 -6.61 -0.05
N PHE A 83 -0.92 -7.91 0.18
CA PHE A 83 0.00 -8.94 -0.32
C PHE A 83 0.09 -8.94 -1.84
N ILE A 84 -1.05 -8.84 -2.54
CA ILE A 84 -1.08 -8.76 -4.01
C ILE A 84 -0.31 -7.50 -4.47
N TYR A 85 -0.53 -6.36 -3.84
CA TYR A 85 0.16 -5.11 -4.13
C TYR A 85 1.68 -5.23 -3.95
N LEU A 86 2.16 -5.87 -2.88
CA LEU A 86 3.58 -6.10 -2.66
C LEU A 86 4.20 -6.98 -3.74
N ILE A 87 3.52 -8.07 -4.12
CA ILE A 87 3.98 -8.98 -5.19
C ILE A 87 4.09 -8.20 -6.51
N ILE A 88 3.05 -7.47 -6.89
CA ILE A 88 3.04 -6.67 -8.12
C ILE A 88 4.16 -5.63 -8.08
N SER A 89 4.27 -4.88 -6.98
CA SER A 89 5.30 -3.84 -6.81
C SER A 89 6.71 -4.40 -6.93
N TRP A 90 6.97 -5.58 -6.36
CA TRP A 90 8.25 -6.27 -6.48
C TRP A 90 8.58 -6.61 -7.94
N PHE A 91 7.63 -7.19 -8.67
CA PHE A 91 7.81 -7.52 -10.09
C PHE A 91 8.04 -6.26 -10.94
N VAL A 92 7.29 -5.19 -10.67
CA VAL A 92 7.42 -3.91 -11.40
C VAL A 92 8.77 -3.26 -11.13
N LEU A 93 9.19 -3.11 -9.87
CA LEU A 93 10.50 -2.55 -9.50
C LEU A 93 11.65 -3.36 -10.11
N ARG A 94 11.57 -4.70 -10.04
CA ARG A 94 12.57 -5.59 -10.65
C ARG A 94 12.66 -5.39 -12.16
N ARG A 95 11.52 -5.26 -12.86
CA ARG A 95 11.46 -5.03 -14.31
C ARG A 95 12.04 -3.67 -14.69
N ILE A 96 11.67 -2.61 -13.97
CA ILE A 96 12.20 -1.25 -14.18
C ILE A 96 13.72 -1.24 -13.98
N ASN A 97 14.24 -1.96 -12.97
CA ASN A 97 15.68 -1.98 -12.70
C ASN A 97 16.44 -2.68 -13.81
N LYS A 98 15.92 -3.82 -14.29
CA LYS A 98 16.53 -4.57 -15.41
C LYS A 98 16.59 -3.72 -16.68
N GLN A 99 15.54 -2.94 -16.96
CA GLN A 99 15.52 -2.03 -18.11
C GLN A 99 16.57 -0.93 -17.97
N ASN A 100 16.66 -0.23 -16.82
CA ASN A 100 17.63 0.85 -16.60
C ASN A 100 19.10 0.40 -16.74
N LEU A 101 19.40 -0.85 -16.36
CA LEU A 101 20.74 -1.42 -16.52
C LEU A 101 21.08 -1.66 -18.00
N LEU A 102 20.13 -2.17 -18.79
CA LEU A 102 20.34 -2.42 -20.23
C LEU A 102 20.54 -1.12 -21.01
N THR A 103 19.82 -0.04 -20.68
CA THR A 103 19.95 1.26 -21.37
C THR A 103 21.24 2.00 -21.03
N ASN A 104 21.86 1.77 -19.87
CA ASN A 104 23.17 2.37 -19.53
C ASN A 104 24.37 1.57 -20.09
N SER A 105 24.12 0.43 -20.74
CA SER A 105 25.16 -0.47 -21.27
C SER A 105 25.34 -0.37 -22.78
N GLY A 106 24.59 0.51 -23.45
CA GLY A 106 24.58 0.69 -24.92
C GLY A 106 25.11 2.04 -25.35
#